data_AF-A0AAU9ZC22-F1
#
_entry.id   AF-A0AAU9ZC22-F1
#
_cell.length_a   1.000
_cell.length_b   1.000
_cell.length_c   1.000
_cell.angle_alpha   90.00
_cell.angle_beta   90.00
_cell.angle_gamma   90.00
#
_symmetry.space_group_name_H-M   'P 1'
#
loop_
_entity.id
_entity.type
_entity.pdbx_description
1 polymer ?
#
loop_
_entity_poly.entity_id
_entity_poly.type
_entity_poly.pdbx_seq_one_letter_code
_entity_poly.pdbx_strand_id
1 'polypeptide(L)' 'MVKLSKEARLQQLFKGGQFAILWGFIPLVIYLGFMRDADPGMPEPSVLSLLWG' A
#
# COMPACT_ATOMS: atom_id res chain seq x y z
N MET A 1 -21.67 -2.17 23.49
CA MET A 1 -20.48 -2.74 22.82
C MET A 1 -20.90 -4.08 22.23
N VAL A 2 -21.04 -4.20 20.90
CA VAL A 2 -21.49 -5.46 20.28
C VAL A 2 -20.40 -6.50 20.48
N LYS A 3 -20.68 -7.51 21.30
CA LYS A 3 -19.79 -8.64 21.56
C LYS A 3 -19.83 -9.56 20.34
N LEU A 4 -19.07 -9.21 19.29
CA LEU A 4 -19.00 -9.99 18.05
C LEU A 4 -18.53 -11.41 18.37
N SER A 5 -19.25 -12.41 17.86
CA SER A 5 -18.84 -13.82 17.90
C SER A 5 -17.43 -13.97 17.31
N LYS A 6 -16.67 -14.97 17.78
CA LYS A 6 -15.29 -15.21 17.33
C LYS A 6 -15.18 -15.29 15.80
N GLU A 7 -16.19 -15.89 15.16
CA GLU A 7 -16.30 -16.01 13.70
C GLU A 7 -16.48 -14.65 13.01
N ALA A 8 -17.32 -13.78 13.58
CA ALA A 8 -17.57 -12.45 13.03
C ALA A 8 -16.32 -11.54 13.15
N ARG A 9 -15.53 -11.71 14.21
CA ARG A 9 -14.23 -11.02 14.36
C ARG A 9 -13.22 -11.46 13.30
N LEU A 10 -13.17 -12.76 13.01
CA LEU A 10 -12.29 -13.31 11.98
C LEU A 10 -12.68 -12.77 10.60
N GLN A 11 -13.97 -12.80 10.27
CA GLN A 11 -14.50 -12.25 9.03
C GLN A 11 -14.19 -10.75 8.86
N GLN A 12 -14.32 -9.98 9.93
CA GLN A 12 -13.96 -8.55 9.91
C GLN A 12 -12.47 -8.35 9.63
N LEU A 13 -11.60 -9.16 10.25
CA LEU A 13 -10.16 -9.10 10.04
C LEU A 13 -9.81 -9.44 8.58
N PHE A 14 -10.42 -10.48 8.01
CA PHE A 14 -10.20 -10.86 6.62
C PHE A 14 -10.65 -9.78 5.63
N LYS A 15 -11.84 -9.19 5.83
CA LYS A 15 -12.32 -8.08 5.00
C LYS A 15 -11.41 -6.85 5.10
N GLY A 16 -10.97 -6.50 6.32
CA GLY A 16 -10.04 -5.40 6.54
C GLY A 16 -8.66 -5.66 5.91
N GLY A 17 -8.16 -6.89 6.01
CA GLY A 17 -6.90 -7.30 5.39
C GLY A 17 -6.95 -7.28 3.87
N GLN A 18 -8.03 -7.78 3.25
CA GLN A 18 -8.22 -7.69 1.81
C GLN A 18 -8.24 -6.24 1.33
N PHE A 19 -8.95 -5.37 2.04
CA PHE A 19 -8.96 -3.93 1.73
C PHE A 19 -7.57 -3.31 1.85
N ALA A 20 -6.85 -3.59 2.93
CA ALA A 20 -5.52 -3.05 3.18
C ALA A 20 -4.49 -3.53 2.14
N ILE A 21 -4.57 -4.79 1.70
CA ILE A 21 -3.67 -5.32 0.66
C ILE A 21 -3.99 -4.68 -0.69
N LEU A 22 -5.26 -4.63 -1.09
CA LEU A 22 -5.66 -4.09 -2.40
C LEU A 22 -5.29 -2.61 -2.55
N TRP A 23 -5.49 -1.81 -1.50
CA TRP A 23 -5.20 -0.38 -1.53
C TRP A 23 -3.79 -0.02 -1.07
N GLY A 24 -3.16 -0.85 -0.23
CA GLY A 24 -1.84 -0.60 0.34
C GLY A 24 -0.68 -1.12 -0.51
N PHE A 25 -0.92 -2.08 -1.40
CA PHE A 25 0.14 -2.67 -2.22
C PHE A 25 0.80 -1.65 -3.16
N ILE A 26 0.01 -0.93 -3.95
CA ILE A 26 0.54 0.03 -4.94
C ILE A 26 1.30 1.19 -4.26
N PRO A 27 0.76 1.87 -3.23
CA PRO A 27 1.50 2.91 -2.52
C PRO A 27 2.81 2.41 -1.90
N LEU A 28 2.81 1.18 -1.35
CA LEU A 28 4.02 0.60 -0.76
C LEU A 28 5.10 0.34 -1.81
N VAL A 29 4.75 -0.21 -2.97
CA VAL A 29 5.69 -0.44 -4.08
C VAL A 29 6.27 0.87 -4.59
N ILE A 30 5.43 1.90 -4.76
CA ILE A 30 5.88 3.24 -5.18
C ILE A 30 6.86 3.83 -4.17
N TYR A 31 6.53 3.75 -2.87
CA TYR A 31 7.41 4.23 -1.80
C TYR A 31 8.77 3.53 -1.80
N LEU A 32 8.77 2.20 -1.96
CA LEU A 32 10.01 1.42 -2.08
C LEU A 32 10.80 1.78 -3.34
N GLY A 33 10.10 2.09 -4.45
CA GLY A 33 10.72 2.56 -5.68
C GLY A 33 11.41 3.93 -5.55
N PHE A 34 10.87 4.83 -4.71
CA PHE A 34 11.53 6.10 -4.39
C PHE A 34 12.66 5.96 -3.38
N MET A 35 12.52 5.09 -2.37
CA MET A 35 13.55 4.88 -1.35
C MET A 35 14.78 4.14 -1.86
N ARG A 36 14.62 3.32 -2.90
CA ARG A 36 15.75 2.70 -3.58
C ARG A 36 16.39 3.76 -4.47
N ASP A 37 17.39 4.46 -3.92
CA ASP A 37 18.22 5.44 -4.64
C ASP A 37 18.45 4.99 -6.07
N ALA A 38 18.06 5.83 -7.02
CA ALA A 38 18.42 5.65 -8.41
C ALA A 38 19.93 5.92 -8.55
N ASP A 39 20.60 5.20 -9.47
CA ASP A 39 22.04 5.34 -9.66
C ASP A 39 22.48 6.81 -9.72
N PRO A 40 23.63 7.18 -9.14
CA PRO A 40 24.09 8.56 -9.07
C PRO A 40 24.16 9.17 -10.48
N GLY A 41 23.18 10.03 -10.80
CA GLY A 41 22.99 10.61 -12.13
C GLY A 41 21.57 10.47 -12.70
N MET A 42 20.70 9.63 -12.11
CA MET A 42 19.27 9.63 -12.45
C MET A 42 18.52 10.72 -11.69
N PRO A 43 17.63 11.48 -12.36
CA PRO A 43 16.77 12.44 -11.67
C PRO A 43 15.88 11.71 -10.65
N GLU A 44 15.70 12.30 -9.47
CA GLU A 44 14.79 11.75 -8.47
C GLU A 44 13.42 11.52 -9.12
N PRO A 45 12.86 10.30 -9.02
CA PRO A 45 11.55 10.08 -9.55
C PRO A 45 10.59 11.02 -8.82
N SER A 46 9.74 11.73 -9.58
CA SER A 46 8.73 12.61 -9.01
C SER A 46 7.35 11.97 -9.14
N VAL A 47 6.44 12.27 -8.21
CA VAL A 47 5.05 11.81 -8.29
C VAL A 47 4.39 12.25 -9.60
N LEU A 48 4.76 13.43 -10.12
CA LEU A 48 4.29 13.94 -11.40
C LEU A 48 4.78 13.10 -12.58
N SER A 49 6.04 12.66 -12.57
CA SER A 49 6.59 11.79 -13.61
C SER A 49 5.88 10.42 -13.66
N LEU A 50 5.51 9.86 -12.50
CA LEU A 50 4.76 8.59 -12.45
C LEU A 50 3.32 8.71 -12.95
N LEU A 51 2.69 9.89 -12.79
CA LEU A 51 1.30 10.11 -13.18
C LEU A 51 1.15 10.56 -14.63
N TRP A 52 2.19 11.18 -15.20
CA TRP A 52 2.10 11.81 -16.52
C TRP A 52 2.97 11.18 -17.61
N GLY A 53 3.95 10.33 -17.27
CA GLY A 53 4.74 9.53 -18.24
C GLY A 53 5.65 10.36 -19.16
#